data_AF-A0A958DU44-F1
#
_entry.id   AF-A0A958DU44-F1
#
_cell.length_a   1.000
_cell.length_b   1.000
_cell.length_c   1.000
_cell.angle_alpha   90.00
_cell.angle_beta   90.00
_cell.angle_gamma   90.00
#
_symmetry.space_group_name_H-M   'P 1'
#
loop_
_entity.id
_entity.type
_entity.pdbx_description
1 polymer ?
#
loop_
_entity_poly.entity_id
_entity_poly.type
_entity_poly.pdbx_seq_one_letter_code
_entity_poly.pdbx_strand_id
1 'polypeptide(L)'
;MSVNSPDANTSDPFVAPLPKSQTTFPRGLFDTLPEFEISAGEITGGYPALADRIAGAIPHGLRVLAIDGFHGTDWAAFRSGIDAQLAKHNIFPEWWDVRDCLLPAEVIREKITPFLGGDDPLWGTHFPMGPDVFFDAEKIAKNRILAAMARGEASGKLTIFYGCGAGLVELFDQIWYIDVPKDEIQFRARRKKITCLGETEILPFGDFYKRTYFVDWPALNRQKRMLLPEIDCFIDLTDSAKPAAVSGSDLRTALRELAETPFRPRPWFYPGPWGGKYMQGHMGLDPEQPNFAWSFEMIVPENGVTIAKNGVRLEFSFDCLLFQENRRVMGAAAARQFKYEWPIRLDYLDTIDGGNLSTQCHPRPNFMRQNFGETYTQDETYYISNAKP
;
A
#
# COMPACT_ATOMS: atom_id res chain seq x y z
N MET A 1 -6.19 -23.66 22.90
CA MET A 1 -7.27 -23.92 23.87
C MET A 1 -8.58 -23.50 23.23
N SER A 2 -9.61 -24.36 23.34
CA SER A 2 -10.99 -24.26 22.85
C SER A 2 -11.21 -23.59 21.48
N VAL A 3 -11.37 -24.44 20.45
CA VAL A 3 -12.17 -24.09 19.28
C VAL A 3 -13.59 -23.88 19.79
N ASN A 4 -14.03 -22.62 19.85
CA ASN A 4 -15.42 -22.30 20.14
C ASN A 4 -16.28 -22.97 19.06
N SER A 5 -17.14 -23.88 19.50
CA SER A 5 -18.29 -24.36 18.74
C SER A 5 -19.03 -23.16 18.13
N PRO A 6 -19.44 -23.21 16.85
CA PRO A 6 -20.18 -22.11 16.25
C PRO A 6 -21.49 -21.92 17.03
N ASP A 7 -21.75 -20.68 17.45
CA ASP A 7 -23.02 -20.29 18.06
C ASP A 7 -24.18 -20.76 17.19
N ALA A 8 -25.22 -21.32 17.81
CA ALA A 8 -26.44 -21.81 17.14
C ALA A 8 -27.27 -20.72 16.42
N ASN A 9 -26.73 -19.50 16.27
CA ASN A 9 -27.33 -18.36 15.59
C ASN A 9 -26.63 -18.00 14.26
N THR A 10 -25.66 -18.77 13.79
CA THR A 10 -25.01 -18.52 12.49
C THR A 10 -25.87 -19.09 11.35
N SER A 11 -26.65 -18.25 10.68
CA SER A 11 -27.32 -18.61 9.43
C SER A 11 -26.32 -18.54 8.27
N ASP A 12 -26.18 -19.62 7.50
CA ASP A 12 -25.52 -19.60 6.20
C ASP A 12 -26.36 -18.69 5.27
N PRO A 13 -25.85 -17.52 4.87
CA PRO A 13 -26.64 -16.52 4.15
C PRO A 13 -26.89 -16.89 2.69
N PHE A 14 -26.29 -17.95 2.15
CA PHE A 14 -26.24 -18.17 0.70
C PHE A 14 -27.33 -19.10 0.15
N VAL A 15 -28.35 -19.46 0.96
CA VAL A 15 -29.26 -20.56 0.61
C VAL A 15 -30.73 -20.12 0.35
N ALA A 16 -31.14 -18.91 0.73
CA ALA A 16 -32.51 -18.43 0.51
C ALA A 16 -32.63 -16.90 0.34
N PRO A 17 -33.58 -16.40 -0.48
CA PRO A 17 -33.88 -14.96 -0.54
C PRO A 17 -34.26 -14.38 0.82
N LEU A 18 -33.79 -13.17 1.10
CA LEU A 18 -34.09 -12.45 2.33
C LEU A 18 -35.58 -12.04 2.35
N PRO A 19 -36.31 -12.26 3.45
CA PRO A 19 -37.69 -11.78 3.56
C PRO A 19 -37.81 -10.28 3.28
N LYS A 20 -38.85 -9.88 2.54
CA LYS A 20 -39.11 -8.47 2.23
C LYS A 20 -39.23 -7.58 3.47
N SER A 21 -39.72 -8.14 4.57
CA SER A 21 -39.86 -7.45 5.86
C SER A 21 -38.55 -7.31 6.64
N GLN A 22 -37.47 -7.98 6.23
CA GLN A 22 -36.20 -7.93 6.93
C GLN A 22 -35.52 -6.58 6.72
N THR A 23 -35.28 -5.85 7.81
CA THR A 23 -34.61 -4.54 7.84
C THR A 23 -33.35 -4.54 8.70
N THR A 24 -33.08 -5.65 9.40
CA THR A 24 -31.87 -5.88 10.17
C THR A 24 -31.19 -7.14 9.69
N PHE A 25 -29.87 -7.10 9.55
CA PHE A 25 -29.09 -8.20 8.98
C PHE A 25 -28.17 -8.75 10.06
N PRO A 26 -28.33 -10.03 10.46
CA PRO A 26 -27.51 -10.61 11.50
C PRO A 26 -26.05 -10.72 11.04
N ARG A 27 -25.12 -10.59 11.99
CA ARG A 27 -23.69 -10.73 11.75
C ARG A 27 -23.37 -12.12 11.23
N GLY A 28 -22.75 -12.19 10.05
CA GLY A 28 -22.21 -13.40 9.46
C GLY A 28 -20.78 -13.71 9.90
N LEU A 29 -20.19 -14.75 9.29
CA LEU A 29 -18.83 -15.24 9.57
C LEU A 29 -17.71 -14.47 8.85
N PHE A 30 -18.06 -13.39 8.15
CA PHE A 30 -17.10 -12.64 7.34
C PHE A 30 -16.04 -11.98 8.21
N ASP A 31 -14.75 -12.31 8.02
CA ASP A 31 -13.64 -11.63 8.68
C ASP A 31 -13.24 -10.36 7.93
N THR A 32 -13.23 -9.19 8.60
CA THR A 32 -12.83 -7.92 8.00
C THR A 32 -11.33 -7.65 8.11
N LEU A 33 -10.61 -8.42 8.92
CA LEU A 33 -9.19 -8.25 9.20
C LEU A 33 -8.45 -9.59 9.07
N PRO A 34 -8.54 -10.27 7.91
CA PRO A 34 -7.84 -11.54 7.71
C PRO A 34 -6.34 -11.32 7.83
N GLU A 35 -5.67 -12.27 8.47
CA GLU A 35 -4.22 -12.27 8.63
C GLU A 35 -3.64 -13.63 8.26
N PHE A 36 -2.43 -13.61 7.69
CA PHE A 36 -1.66 -14.81 7.38
C PHE A 36 -0.54 -15.00 8.41
N GLU A 37 -0.63 -16.04 9.23
CA GLU A 37 0.43 -16.36 10.19
C GLU A 37 1.65 -16.95 9.46
N ILE A 38 2.79 -16.27 9.49
CA ILE A 38 4.00 -16.75 8.81
C ILE A 38 4.64 -17.91 9.57
N SER A 39 5.14 -18.91 8.84
CA SER A 39 5.75 -20.09 9.45
C SER A 39 7.07 -19.79 10.19
N ALA A 40 7.89 -18.91 9.62
CA ALA A 40 9.22 -18.55 10.10
C ALA A 40 9.48 -17.03 10.05
N GLY A 41 10.52 -16.58 10.76
CA GLY A 41 10.87 -15.16 10.90
C GLY A 41 10.19 -14.48 12.08
N GLU A 42 10.48 -13.20 12.25
CA GLU A 42 9.93 -12.37 13.33
C GLU A 42 9.35 -11.06 12.80
N ILE A 43 8.23 -10.64 13.39
CA ILE A 43 7.66 -9.31 13.21
C ILE A 43 7.79 -8.59 14.54
N THR A 44 8.45 -7.44 14.52
CA THR A 44 8.70 -6.61 15.69
C THR A 44 7.82 -5.36 15.66
N GLY A 45 7.37 -4.91 16.83
CA GLY A 45 6.52 -3.74 16.97
C GLY A 45 7.21 -2.58 17.70
N GLY A 46 6.99 -1.38 17.19
CA GLY A 46 7.35 -0.11 17.81
C GLY A 46 8.74 0.41 17.46
N TYR A 47 8.91 1.72 17.68
CA TYR A 47 10.19 2.41 17.52
C TYR A 47 11.36 1.84 18.35
N PRO A 48 11.18 1.30 19.58
CA PRO A 48 12.31 0.72 20.33
C PRO A 48 13.02 -0.39 19.55
N ALA A 49 12.27 -1.34 18.97
CA ALA A 49 12.85 -2.44 18.20
C ALA A 49 13.60 -1.95 16.95
N LEU A 50 13.08 -0.91 16.28
CA LEU A 50 13.78 -0.27 15.16
C LEU A 50 15.08 0.41 15.61
N ALA A 51 15.06 1.14 16.72
CA ALA A 51 16.26 1.79 17.26
C ALA A 51 17.32 0.77 17.71
N ASP A 52 16.90 -0.31 18.38
CA ASP A 52 17.78 -1.42 18.77
C ASP A 52 18.48 -2.03 17.54
N ARG A 53 17.74 -2.20 16.44
CA ARG A 53 18.28 -2.71 15.17
C ARG A 53 19.34 -1.78 14.56
N ILE A 54 19.09 -0.48 14.55
CA ILE A 54 20.08 0.52 14.09
C ILE A 54 21.30 0.51 15.00
N ALA A 55 21.09 0.59 16.32
CA ALA A 55 22.16 0.63 17.31
C ALA A 55 23.05 -0.61 17.24
N GLY A 56 22.45 -1.80 17.06
CA GLY A 56 23.18 -3.05 16.88
C GLY A 56 23.97 -3.12 15.57
N ALA A 57 23.50 -2.46 14.50
CA ALA A 57 24.18 -2.48 13.20
C ALA A 57 25.37 -1.50 13.09
N ILE A 58 25.40 -0.41 13.87
CA ILE A 58 26.48 0.59 13.84
C ILE A 58 27.87 -0.01 14.12
N PRO A 59 28.07 -0.85 15.16
CA PRO A 59 29.34 -1.53 15.39
C PRO A 59 29.76 -2.46 14.24
N HIS A 60 28.79 -2.93 13.44
CA HIS A 60 29.00 -3.83 12.31
C HIS A 60 29.09 -3.12 10.96
N GLY A 61 29.30 -1.80 10.97
CA GLY A 61 29.62 -1.04 9.76
C GLY A 61 28.46 -0.22 9.19
N LEU A 62 27.31 -0.13 9.87
CA LEU A 62 26.27 0.83 9.45
C LEU A 62 26.76 2.27 9.68
N ARG A 63 26.98 2.99 8.57
CA ARG A 63 27.31 4.43 8.55
C ARG A 63 26.26 5.22 7.80
N VAL A 64 25.74 4.66 6.71
CA VAL A 64 24.71 5.29 5.89
C VAL A 64 23.49 4.37 5.82
N LEU A 65 22.37 4.86 6.33
CA LEU A 65 21.07 4.23 6.24
C LEU A 65 20.21 5.02 5.24
N ALA A 66 19.71 4.37 4.20
CA ALA A 66 18.63 4.92 3.40
C ALA A 66 17.29 4.41 3.96
N ILE A 67 16.33 5.30 4.17
CA ILE A 67 14.96 4.97 4.56
C ILE A 67 14.04 5.51 3.47
N ASP A 68 13.80 4.67 2.47
CA ASP A 68 12.84 4.97 1.42
C ASP A 68 11.43 4.63 1.90
N GLY A 69 10.43 5.10 1.19
CA GLY A 69 9.06 4.76 1.51
C GLY A 69 8.08 5.15 0.44
N PHE A 70 6.89 4.60 0.58
CA PHE A 70 5.79 4.87 -0.32
C PHE A 70 5.10 6.18 0.03
N HIS A 71 4.27 6.63 -0.91
CA HIS A 71 3.43 7.81 -0.75
C HIS A 71 2.55 7.70 0.50
N GLY A 72 2.25 8.84 1.14
CA GLY A 72 1.41 8.91 2.33
C GLY A 72 2.12 8.68 3.66
N THR A 73 3.40 8.29 3.65
CA THR A 73 4.22 8.13 4.86
C THR A 73 4.29 9.41 5.70
N ASP A 74 4.03 9.30 7.01
CA ASP A 74 4.21 10.39 7.98
C ASP A 74 5.67 10.46 8.44
N TRP A 75 6.51 11.05 7.58
CA TRP A 75 7.95 11.16 7.81
C TRP A 75 8.31 11.92 9.09
N ALA A 76 7.50 12.91 9.47
CA ALA A 76 7.75 13.70 10.68
C ALA A 76 7.53 12.86 11.94
N ALA A 77 6.41 12.12 12.00
CA ALA A 77 6.14 11.20 13.11
C ALA A 77 7.19 10.08 13.17
N PHE A 78 7.55 9.49 12.03
CA PHE A 78 8.54 8.43 11.96
C PHE A 78 9.92 8.88 12.46
N ARG A 79 10.42 10.01 11.94
CA ARG A 79 11.71 10.58 12.37
C ARG A 79 11.71 10.90 13.86
N SER A 80 10.66 11.56 14.36
CA SER A 80 10.56 11.90 15.78
C SER A 80 10.53 10.65 16.67
N GLY A 81 9.82 9.59 16.23
CA GLY A 81 9.77 8.32 16.95
C GLY A 81 11.13 7.61 16.99
N ILE A 82 11.86 7.57 15.87
CA ILE A 82 13.21 7.00 15.80
C ILE A 82 14.20 7.81 16.64
N ASP A 83 14.24 9.14 16.48
CA ASP A 83 15.15 10.02 17.23
C ASP A 83 14.97 9.86 18.74
N ALA A 84 13.73 9.80 19.22
CA ALA A 84 13.42 9.64 20.64
C ALA A 84 13.95 8.32 21.22
N GLN A 85 14.01 7.24 20.43
CA GLN A 85 14.55 5.95 20.88
C GLN A 85 16.06 5.87 20.69
N LEU A 86 16.62 6.34 19.57
CA LEU A 86 18.07 6.39 19.33
C LEU A 86 18.82 7.23 20.36
N ALA A 87 18.21 8.32 20.85
CA ALA A 87 18.78 9.12 21.92
C ALA A 87 19.05 8.31 23.20
N LYS A 88 18.26 7.26 23.48
CA LYS A 88 18.48 6.35 24.63
C LYS A 88 19.74 5.50 24.46
N HIS A 89 20.20 5.31 23.22
CA HIS A 89 21.46 4.65 22.89
C HIS A 89 22.62 5.65 22.71
N ASN A 90 22.42 6.94 23.00
CA ASN A 90 23.36 8.03 22.69
C ASN A 90 23.73 8.13 21.20
N ILE A 91 22.78 7.79 20.31
CA ILE A 91 22.95 7.89 18.86
C ILE A 91 22.17 9.11 18.38
N PHE A 92 22.84 10.01 17.67
CA PHE A 92 22.28 11.24 17.11
C PHE A 92 22.59 11.29 15.62
N PRO A 93 21.73 10.72 14.76
CA PRO A 93 21.99 10.66 13.33
C PRO A 93 21.89 12.02 12.65
N GLU A 94 22.65 12.19 11.57
CA GLU A 94 22.48 13.30 10.64
C GLU A 94 21.42 12.93 9.60
N TRP A 95 20.28 13.63 9.63
CA TRP A 95 19.16 13.37 8.74
C TRP A 95 19.21 14.25 7.48
N TRP A 96 19.11 13.62 6.32
CA TRP A 96 19.03 14.26 5.00
C TRP A 96 17.70 13.93 4.33
N ASP A 97 16.86 14.94 4.14
CA ASP A 97 15.54 14.78 3.53
C ASP A 97 15.68 14.82 2.00
N VAL A 98 15.31 13.73 1.31
CA VAL A 98 15.42 13.72 -0.15
C VAL A 98 14.38 14.60 -0.84
N ARG A 99 13.38 15.12 -0.11
CA ARG A 99 12.47 16.14 -0.65
C ARG A 99 13.20 17.40 -1.07
N ASP A 100 14.34 17.72 -0.45
CA ASP A 100 15.17 18.87 -0.85
C ASP A 100 15.79 18.68 -2.25
N CYS A 101 15.82 17.44 -2.74
CA CYS A 101 16.28 17.05 -4.07
C CYS A 101 15.17 17.06 -5.12
N LEU A 102 13.90 17.30 -4.76
CA LEU A 102 12.83 17.39 -5.75
C LEU A 102 13.03 18.58 -6.69
N LEU A 103 12.60 18.40 -7.93
CA LEU A 103 12.41 19.50 -8.86
C LEU A 103 11.28 20.42 -8.35
N PRO A 104 11.27 21.69 -8.78
CA PRO A 104 10.15 22.58 -8.48
C PRO A 104 8.80 22.01 -8.94
N ALA A 105 7.74 22.29 -8.19
CA ALA A 105 6.42 21.70 -8.39
C ALA A 105 5.87 21.97 -9.80
N GLU A 106 6.11 23.17 -10.34
CA GLU A 106 5.74 23.56 -11.70
C GLU A 106 6.43 22.71 -12.76
N VAL A 107 7.71 22.39 -12.59
CA VAL A 107 8.47 21.52 -13.51
C VAL A 107 7.94 20.09 -13.44
N ILE A 108 7.58 19.61 -12.24
CA ILE A 108 6.95 18.29 -12.09
C ILE A 108 5.57 18.28 -12.78
N ARG A 109 4.74 19.32 -12.58
CA ARG A 109 3.43 19.46 -13.23
C ARG A 109 3.55 19.44 -14.76
N GLU A 110 4.53 20.13 -15.34
CA GLU A 110 4.80 20.09 -16.78
C GLU A 110 5.11 18.67 -17.27
N LYS A 111 5.93 17.92 -16.52
CA LYS A 111 6.30 16.52 -16.88
C LYS A 111 5.11 15.56 -16.83
N ILE A 112 4.16 15.79 -15.91
CA ILE A 112 3.05 14.85 -15.67
C ILE A 112 1.77 15.23 -16.43
N THR A 113 1.60 16.49 -16.83
CA THR A 113 0.42 17.00 -17.56
C THR A 113 -0.02 16.09 -18.73
N PRO A 114 0.89 15.57 -19.59
CA PRO A 114 0.49 14.68 -20.68
C PRO A 114 -0.19 13.38 -20.24
N PHE A 115 -0.04 12.98 -18.99
CA PHE A 115 -0.56 11.74 -18.41
C PHE A 115 -1.85 11.96 -17.60
N LEU A 116 -2.26 13.21 -17.41
CA LEU A 116 -3.45 13.57 -16.65
C LEU A 116 -4.71 13.70 -17.52
N GLY A 117 -4.70 13.31 -18.79
CA GLY A 117 -5.92 13.27 -19.62
C GLY A 117 -6.67 14.59 -19.83
N GLY A 118 -6.01 15.74 -19.61
CA GLY A 118 -6.60 17.07 -19.80
C GLY A 118 -7.78 17.35 -18.87
N ASP A 119 -8.89 17.80 -19.44
CA ASP A 119 -10.11 18.19 -18.71
C ASP A 119 -11.00 17.00 -18.29
N ASP A 120 -10.64 15.77 -18.64
CA ASP A 120 -11.38 14.59 -18.18
C ASP A 120 -11.28 14.51 -16.64
N PRO A 121 -12.37 14.36 -15.88
CA PRO A 121 -12.30 14.34 -14.42
C PRO A 121 -11.78 13.02 -13.84
N LEU A 122 -11.70 11.95 -14.64
CA LEU A 122 -11.46 10.58 -14.17
C LEU A 122 -10.22 9.96 -14.80
N TRP A 123 -10.03 10.11 -16.11
CA TRP A 123 -9.07 9.31 -16.86
C TRP A 123 -7.76 10.03 -17.12
N GLY A 124 -6.68 9.28 -16.99
CA GLY A 124 -5.33 9.63 -17.41
C GLY A 124 -4.68 8.45 -18.13
N THR A 125 -3.36 8.50 -18.29
CA THR A 125 -2.58 7.43 -18.89
C THR A 125 -1.44 7.04 -17.96
N HIS A 126 -1.19 5.74 -17.80
CA HIS A 126 -0.12 5.25 -16.92
C HIS A 126 1.24 5.87 -17.25
N PHE A 127 1.84 6.48 -16.23
CA PHE A 127 3.13 7.11 -16.32
C PHE A 127 4.21 6.05 -16.56
N PRO A 128 5.06 6.20 -17.61
CA PRO A 128 5.97 5.15 -18.03
C PRO A 128 7.30 5.14 -17.25
N MET A 129 7.61 6.23 -16.54
CA MET A 129 8.93 6.48 -15.93
C MET A 129 8.95 6.16 -14.43
N GLY A 130 10.17 6.05 -13.86
CA GLY A 130 10.39 5.97 -12.42
C GLY A 130 10.27 7.34 -11.76
N PRO A 131 10.42 7.41 -10.43
CA PRO A 131 10.28 8.66 -9.69
C PRO A 131 11.53 9.55 -9.81
N ASP A 132 12.65 9.02 -10.33
CA ASP A 132 13.90 9.73 -10.60
C ASP A 132 13.70 11.02 -11.42
N VAL A 133 12.73 11.01 -12.34
CA VAL A 133 12.38 12.16 -13.18
C VAL A 133 11.77 13.34 -12.42
N PHE A 134 11.38 13.14 -11.17
CA PHE A 134 10.89 14.18 -10.26
C PHE A 134 12.00 14.83 -9.43
N PHE A 135 13.23 14.32 -9.50
CA PHE A 135 14.37 14.80 -8.73
C PHE A 135 15.38 15.55 -9.61
N ASP A 136 16.02 16.53 -9.01
CA ASP A 136 17.19 17.21 -9.55
C ASP A 136 18.40 16.28 -9.47
N ALA A 137 18.90 15.87 -10.63
CA ALA A 137 20.00 14.92 -10.74
C ALA A 137 21.30 15.43 -10.10
N GLU A 138 21.56 16.74 -10.10
CA GLU A 138 22.76 17.30 -9.46
C GLU A 138 22.66 17.24 -7.94
N LYS A 139 21.46 17.48 -7.38
CA LYS A 139 21.23 17.35 -5.94
C LYS A 139 21.33 15.90 -5.47
N ILE A 140 20.77 14.95 -6.22
CA ILE A 140 20.94 13.52 -5.94
C ILE A 140 22.41 13.11 -6.02
N ALA A 141 23.15 13.58 -7.03
CA ALA A 141 24.58 13.32 -7.14
C ALA A 141 25.38 13.89 -5.95
N LYS A 142 25.01 15.07 -5.43
CA LYS A 142 25.59 15.63 -4.20
C LYS A 142 25.31 14.75 -2.98
N ASN A 143 24.07 14.31 -2.79
CA ASN A 143 23.72 13.38 -1.71
C ASN A 143 24.48 12.07 -1.81
N ARG A 144 24.70 11.54 -3.03
CA ARG A 144 25.53 10.36 -3.26
C ARG A 144 26.99 10.57 -2.86
N ILE A 145 27.58 11.73 -3.15
CA ILE A 145 28.94 12.08 -2.70
C ILE A 145 29.00 12.16 -1.17
N LEU A 146 28.02 12.81 -0.53
CA LEU A 146 27.92 12.87 0.93
C LEU A 146 27.84 11.46 1.55
N ALA A 147 27.01 10.60 0.97
CA ALA A 147 26.90 9.21 1.40
C ALA A 147 28.23 8.46 1.26
N ALA A 148 28.94 8.62 0.13
CA ALA A 148 30.26 8.00 -0.07
C ALA A 148 31.27 8.45 1.00
N MET A 149 31.26 9.74 1.36
CA MET A 149 32.11 10.28 2.42
C MET A 149 31.74 9.71 3.80
N ALA A 150 30.45 9.68 4.13
CA ALA A 150 29.94 9.14 5.39
C ALA A 150 30.29 7.66 5.59
N ARG A 151 30.25 6.85 4.52
CA ARG A 151 30.69 5.43 4.58
C ARG A 151 32.17 5.27 4.92
N GLY A 152 33.00 6.26 4.62
CA GLY A 152 34.42 6.29 4.97
C GLY A 152 34.72 6.76 6.40
N GLU A 153 33.71 7.21 7.15
CA GLU A 153 33.91 7.73 8.50
C GLU A 153 34.13 6.62 9.56
N ALA A 154 34.74 7.02 10.67
CA ALA A 154 34.97 6.16 11.81
C ALA A 154 33.65 5.69 12.47
N SER A 155 33.74 4.61 13.24
CA SER A 155 32.58 4.06 13.95
C SER A 155 31.92 5.03 14.92
N GLY A 156 30.58 5.05 14.91
CA GLY A 156 29.77 5.86 15.81
C GLY A 156 29.06 7.05 15.18
N LYS A 157 29.34 7.36 13.90
CA LYS A 157 28.54 8.32 13.11
C LYS A 157 27.53 7.59 12.23
N LEU A 158 26.32 8.15 12.14
CA LEU A 158 25.23 7.63 11.33
C LEU A 158 24.62 8.77 10.52
N THR A 159 24.60 8.62 9.20
CA THR A 159 23.90 9.49 8.27
C THR A 159 22.66 8.76 7.77
N ILE A 160 21.50 9.40 7.81
CA ILE A 160 20.23 8.83 7.35
C ILE A 160 19.67 9.68 6.21
N PHE A 161 19.57 9.10 5.02
CA PHE A 161 18.79 9.68 3.92
C PHE A 161 17.37 9.15 4.00
N TYR A 162 16.37 10.02 4.03
CA TYR A 162 14.97 9.60 4.19
C TYR A 162 14.01 10.37 3.29
N GLY A 163 12.87 9.75 3.00
CA GLY A 163 11.82 10.31 2.15
C GLY A 163 11.50 9.40 0.97
N CYS A 164 10.38 9.65 0.30
CA CYS A 164 10.04 8.95 -0.92
C CYS A 164 11.14 9.20 -1.96
N GLY A 165 11.81 8.15 -2.43
CA GLY A 165 12.93 8.28 -3.36
C GLY A 165 14.31 8.22 -2.71
N ALA A 166 14.43 7.96 -1.39
CA ALA A 166 15.73 7.91 -0.71
C ALA A 166 16.70 6.87 -1.30
N GLY A 167 16.18 5.80 -1.89
CA GLY A 167 16.96 4.79 -2.61
C GLY A 167 17.72 5.33 -3.83
N LEU A 168 17.35 6.49 -4.39
CA LEU A 168 18.04 7.13 -5.52
C LEU A 168 19.46 7.63 -5.15
N VAL A 169 19.78 7.71 -3.85
CA VAL A 169 21.14 7.97 -3.39
C VAL A 169 22.10 6.84 -3.78
N GLU A 170 21.60 5.60 -3.88
CA GLU A 170 22.31 4.37 -4.33
C GLU A 170 23.53 3.94 -3.50
N LEU A 171 24.13 4.82 -2.70
CA LEU A 171 25.23 4.51 -1.80
C LEU A 171 24.74 4.51 -0.35
N PHE A 172 24.50 3.32 0.18
CA PHE A 172 24.14 3.10 1.58
C PHE A 172 24.70 1.75 2.06
N ASP A 173 24.79 1.55 3.37
CA ASP A 173 25.15 0.26 3.96
C ASP A 173 23.92 -0.61 4.21
N GLN A 174 22.77 0.02 4.47
CA GLN A 174 21.47 -0.64 4.55
C GLN A 174 20.37 0.24 3.94
N ILE A 175 19.31 -0.41 3.47
CA ILE A 175 18.09 0.21 2.95
C ILE A 175 16.87 -0.31 3.68
N TRP A 176 16.15 0.59 4.32
CA TRP A 176 14.86 0.33 4.94
C TRP A 176 13.75 0.90 4.05
N TYR A 177 12.58 0.27 4.08
CA TYR A 177 11.44 0.67 3.27
C TYR A 177 10.19 0.79 4.13
N ILE A 178 9.54 1.96 4.07
CA ILE A 178 8.27 2.22 4.75
C ILE A 178 7.12 2.10 3.75
N ASP A 179 6.13 1.28 4.07
CA ASP A 179 4.93 1.11 3.27
C ASP A 179 3.69 1.60 4.02
N VAL A 180 2.70 2.04 3.25
CA VAL A 180 1.37 2.42 3.73
C VAL A 180 0.35 1.89 2.73
N PRO A 181 -0.66 1.12 3.18
CA PRO A 181 -1.76 0.66 2.33
C PRO A 181 -2.47 1.81 1.61
N LYS A 182 -2.89 1.58 0.37
CA LYS A 182 -3.38 2.69 -0.48
C LYS A 182 -4.74 3.22 -0.05
N ASP A 183 -5.56 2.42 0.61
CA ASP A 183 -6.80 2.88 1.26
C ASP A 183 -6.50 3.86 2.40
N GLU A 184 -5.45 3.62 3.20
CA GLU A 184 -5.00 4.57 4.22
C GLU A 184 -4.42 5.85 3.60
N ILE A 185 -3.68 5.76 2.50
CA ILE A 185 -3.24 6.94 1.72
C ILE A 185 -4.46 7.76 1.28
N GLN A 186 -5.48 7.11 0.72
CA GLN A 186 -6.72 7.75 0.28
C GLN A 186 -7.49 8.40 1.44
N PHE A 187 -7.49 7.78 2.61
CA PHE A 187 -8.11 8.33 3.82
C PHE A 187 -7.36 9.56 4.33
N ARG A 188 -6.03 9.52 4.38
CA ARG A 188 -5.16 10.66 4.70
C ARG A 188 -5.41 11.81 3.73
N ALA A 189 -5.57 11.53 2.43
CA ALA A 189 -5.87 12.53 1.42
C ALA A 189 -7.25 13.19 1.61
N ARG A 190 -8.31 12.41 1.87
CA ARG A 190 -9.66 12.95 2.18
C ARG A 190 -9.65 13.86 3.41
N ARG A 191 -8.81 13.53 4.40
CA ARG A 191 -8.58 14.35 5.59
C ARG A 191 -7.61 15.52 5.38
N LYS A 192 -7.17 15.77 4.13
CA LYS A 192 -6.27 16.86 3.76
C LYS A 192 -4.95 16.83 4.53
N LYS A 193 -4.40 15.63 4.77
CA LYS A 193 -3.15 15.44 5.54
C LYS A 193 -1.90 15.24 4.68
N ILE A 194 -2.06 14.97 3.39
CA ILE A 194 -0.95 14.65 2.48
C ILE A 194 -1.12 15.35 1.14
N THR A 195 0.00 15.58 0.44
CA THR A 195 0.06 16.09 -0.94
C THR A 195 0.60 15.00 -1.87
N CYS A 196 0.46 15.17 -3.18
CA CYS A 196 1.14 14.35 -4.18
C CYS A 196 2.67 14.55 -4.14
N LEU A 197 3.45 13.62 -4.70
CA LEU A 197 4.90 13.71 -4.69
C LEU A 197 5.38 14.97 -5.43
N GLY A 198 6.15 15.82 -4.74
CA GLY A 198 6.63 17.10 -5.29
C GLY A 198 5.58 18.20 -5.43
N GLU A 199 4.39 17.99 -4.86
CA GLU A 199 3.34 19.00 -4.81
C GLU A 199 3.39 19.79 -3.49
N THR A 200 3.16 21.10 -3.57
CA THR A 200 3.18 22.00 -2.40
C THR A 200 1.78 22.24 -1.82
N GLU A 201 0.74 22.00 -2.61
CA GLU A 201 -0.65 22.23 -2.22
C GLU A 201 -1.44 20.93 -2.08
N ILE A 202 -2.46 20.97 -1.21
CA ILE A 202 -3.40 19.85 -1.08
C ILE A 202 -4.43 19.95 -2.19
N LEU A 203 -4.39 18.98 -3.11
CA LEU A 203 -5.35 18.89 -4.19
C LEU A 203 -6.74 18.44 -3.70
N PRO A 204 -7.83 18.81 -4.41
CA PRO A 204 -9.11 18.12 -4.27
C PRO A 204 -8.94 16.60 -4.40
N PHE A 205 -9.73 15.81 -3.68
CA PHE A 205 -9.53 14.36 -3.62
C PHE A 205 -9.57 13.69 -5.00
N GLY A 206 -10.45 14.13 -5.91
CA GLY A 206 -10.53 13.59 -7.27
C GLY A 206 -9.21 13.77 -8.04
N ASP A 207 -8.65 14.99 -8.01
CA ASP A 207 -7.40 15.32 -8.69
C ASP A 207 -6.20 14.60 -8.05
N PHE A 208 -6.19 14.52 -6.72
CA PHE A 208 -5.21 13.72 -5.96
C PHE A 208 -5.25 12.26 -6.40
N TYR A 209 -6.42 11.64 -6.40
CA TYR A 209 -6.58 10.23 -6.71
C TYR A 209 -6.19 9.94 -8.16
N LYS A 210 -6.66 10.78 -9.09
CA LYS A 210 -6.30 10.67 -10.50
C LYS A 210 -4.79 10.78 -10.72
N ARG A 211 -4.14 11.80 -10.17
CA ARG A 211 -2.67 11.95 -10.28
C ARG A 211 -1.94 10.77 -9.65
N THR A 212 -2.32 10.35 -8.46
CA THR A 212 -1.62 9.25 -7.78
C THR A 212 -1.79 7.92 -8.50
N TYR A 213 -3.00 7.60 -8.96
CA TYR A 213 -3.30 6.37 -9.69
C TYR A 213 -2.52 6.27 -11.02
N PHE A 214 -2.51 7.34 -11.82
CA PHE A 214 -1.86 7.31 -13.14
C PHE A 214 -0.37 7.67 -13.11
N VAL A 215 0.12 8.40 -12.10
CA VAL A 215 1.47 8.97 -12.08
C VAL A 215 2.28 8.55 -10.86
N ASP A 216 1.93 9.03 -9.67
CA ASP A 216 2.80 8.91 -8.51
C ASP A 216 2.98 7.43 -8.09
N TRP A 217 1.90 6.66 -8.00
CA TRP A 217 1.97 5.25 -7.61
C TRP A 217 2.69 4.39 -8.66
N PRO A 218 2.41 4.49 -9.97
CA PRO A 218 3.22 3.79 -10.98
C PRO A 218 4.71 4.14 -10.91
N ALA A 219 5.06 5.41 -10.68
CA ALA A 219 6.46 5.82 -10.53
C ALA A 219 7.08 5.16 -9.29
N LEU A 220 6.48 5.34 -8.11
CA LEU A 220 6.99 4.80 -6.85
C LEU A 220 7.02 3.27 -6.82
N ASN A 221 6.05 2.60 -7.45
CA ASN A 221 6.03 1.14 -7.56
C ASN A 221 7.20 0.59 -8.39
N ARG A 222 7.67 1.32 -9.40
CA ARG A 222 8.89 0.93 -10.13
C ARG A 222 10.10 0.93 -9.21
N GLN A 223 10.25 1.96 -8.38
CA GLN A 223 11.34 2.03 -7.40
C GLN A 223 11.19 0.96 -6.32
N LYS A 224 10.00 0.80 -5.73
CA LYS A 224 9.70 -0.24 -4.75
C LYS A 224 10.08 -1.64 -5.26
N ARG A 225 9.72 -1.96 -6.51
CA ARG A 225 10.10 -3.23 -7.16
C ARG A 225 11.61 -3.40 -7.29
N MET A 226 12.35 -2.33 -7.62
CA MET A 226 13.80 -2.40 -7.74
C MET A 226 14.49 -2.56 -6.38
N LEU A 227 13.95 -1.94 -5.33
CA LEU A 227 14.50 -2.01 -3.97
C LEU A 227 14.14 -3.29 -3.25
N LEU A 228 12.98 -3.92 -3.53
CA LEU A 228 12.47 -5.09 -2.79
C LEU A 228 13.50 -6.21 -2.54
N PRO A 229 14.37 -6.59 -3.50
CA PRO A 229 15.41 -7.60 -3.28
C PRO A 229 16.49 -7.16 -2.28
N GLU A 230 16.76 -5.86 -2.19
CA GLU A 230 17.83 -5.24 -1.41
C GLU A 230 17.36 -4.76 -0.03
N ILE A 231 16.03 -4.62 0.20
CA ILE A 231 15.48 -4.17 1.48
C ILE A 231 16.05 -5.02 2.62
N ASP A 232 16.60 -4.35 3.63
CA ASP A 232 17.06 -4.94 4.88
C ASP A 232 15.95 -4.98 5.92
N CYS A 233 15.12 -3.94 5.98
CA CYS A 233 13.99 -3.81 6.91
C CYS A 233 12.78 -3.24 6.20
N PHE A 234 11.66 -3.95 6.27
CA PHE A 234 10.38 -3.47 5.76
C PHE A 234 9.50 -3.06 6.93
N ILE A 235 8.88 -1.89 6.82
CA ILE A 235 8.15 -1.24 7.90
C ILE A 235 6.74 -0.90 7.41
N ASP A 236 5.74 -1.37 8.14
CA ASP A 236 4.36 -0.91 8.02
C ASP A 236 4.16 0.30 8.93
N LEU A 237 3.80 1.44 8.34
CA LEU A 237 3.49 2.69 9.04
C LEU A 237 2.04 3.12 8.86
N THR A 238 1.13 2.15 8.81
CA THR A 238 -0.32 2.39 8.87
C THR A 238 -0.68 3.09 10.19
N ASP A 239 -0.20 2.56 11.34
CA ASP A 239 -0.25 3.24 12.63
C ASP A 239 1.11 3.90 12.92
N SER A 240 1.19 5.23 12.76
CA SER A 240 2.41 5.99 13.00
C SER A 240 2.87 6.00 14.46
N ALA A 241 2.00 5.65 15.41
CA ALA A 241 2.38 5.52 16.81
C ALA A 241 3.02 4.15 17.12
N LYS A 242 2.71 3.12 16.32
CA LYS A 242 3.12 1.73 16.54
C LYS A 242 3.53 1.08 15.21
N PRO A 243 4.67 1.47 14.62
CA PRO A 243 5.17 0.81 13.41
C PRO A 243 5.38 -0.68 13.64
N ALA A 244 5.12 -1.51 12.64
CA ALA A 244 5.52 -2.91 12.64
C ALA A 244 6.63 -3.12 11.61
N ALA A 245 7.56 -4.02 11.90
CA ALA A 245 8.71 -4.23 11.05
C ALA A 245 9.14 -5.69 10.96
N VAL A 246 9.61 -6.07 9.79
CA VAL A 246 10.13 -7.41 9.47
C VAL A 246 11.49 -7.26 8.77
N SER A 247 12.38 -8.23 8.95
CA SER A 247 13.61 -8.26 8.15
C SER A 247 13.29 -8.47 6.67
N GLY A 248 14.09 -7.94 5.76
CA GLY A 248 13.84 -8.12 4.34
C GLY A 248 13.95 -9.59 3.90
N SER A 249 14.85 -10.37 4.52
CA SER A 249 14.92 -11.82 4.30
C SER A 249 13.65 -12.53 4.74
N ASP A 250 13.09 -12.16 5.90
CA ASP A 250 11.84 -12.75 6.40
C ASP A 250 10.64 -12.30 5.57
N LEU A 251 10.58 -11.03 5.15
CA LEU A 251 9.55 -10.56 4.21
C LEU A 251 9.58 -11.40 2.94
N ARG A 252 10.75 -11.54 2.30
CA ARG A 252 10.90 -12.31 1.06
C ARG A 252 10.56 -13.79 1.24
N THR A 253 10.78 -14.33 2.43
CA THR A 253 10.36 -15.69 2.80
C THR A 253 8.84 -15.79 2.97
N ALA A 254 8.22 -14.84 3.66
CA ALA A 254 6.77 -14.76 3.83
C ALA A 254 6.04 -14.58 2.50
N LEU A 255 6.56 -13.74 1.60
CA LEU A 255 6.02 -13.57 0.25
C LEU A 255 6.05 -14.89 -0.54
N ARG A 256 7.11 -15.68 -0.39
CA ARG A 256 7.20 -17.00 -1.02
C ARG A 256 6.19 -17.99 -0.45
N GLU A 257 6.03 -18.01 0.87
CA GLU A 257 5.05 -18.85 1.56
C GLU A 257 3.61 -18.52 1.13
N LEU A 258 3.28 -17.23 1.06
CA LEU A 258 2.01 -16.72 0.54
C LEU A 258 1.77 -17.13 -0.91
N ALA A 259 2.80 -17.14 -1.75
CA ALA A 259 2.68 -17.54 -3.15
C ALA A 259 2.34 -19.03 -3.34
N GLU A 260 2.48 -19.84 -2.30
CA GLU A 260 2.28 -21.30 -2.31
C GLU A 260 1.12 -21.76 -1.42
N THR A 261 0.40 -20.82 -0.79
CA THR A 261 -0.67 -21.10 0.18
C THR A 261 -1.89 -20.22 -0.09
N PRO A 262 -3.14 -20.69 0.13
CA PRO A 262 -4.30 -19.81 0.11
C PRO A 262 -4.17 -18.69 1.15
N PHE A 263 -4.37 -17.44 0.71
CA PHE A 263 -4.43 -16.27 1.58
C PHE A 263 -5.57 -15.36 1.12
N ARG A 264 -5.93 -14.40 1.97
CA ARG A 264 -6.94 -13.38 1.66
C ARG A 264 -6.34 -12.00 1.85
N PRO A 265 -6.41 -11.10 0.85
CA PRO A 265 -6.07 -9.70 1.05
C PRO A 265 -6.97 -9.06 2.11
N ARG A 266 -6.49 -8.01 2.78
CA ARG A 266 -7.35 -7.25 3.69
C ARG A 266 -8.40 -6.50 2.84
N PRO A 267 -9.71 -6.76 3.04
CA PRO A 267 -10.74 -5.98 2.36
C PRO A 267 -10.80 -4.57 2.93
N TRP A 268 -11.30 -3.64 2.13
CA TRP A 268 -11.70 -2.33 2.63
C TRP A 268 -13.06 -1.94 2.04
N PHE A 269 -13.81 -1.15 2.78
CA PHE A 269 -15.22 -0.92 2.52
C PHE A 269 -15.45 0.53 2.14
N TYR A 270 -16.22 0.75 1.08
CA TYR A 270 -16.43 2.09 0.56
C TYR A 270 -17.93 2.46 0.53
N PRO A 271 -18.32 3.53 1.25
CA PRO A 271 -19.66 4.10 1.11
C PRO A 271 -19.89 4.63 -0.30
N GLY A 272 -21.09 4.43 -0.83
CA GLY A 272 -21.43 4.87 -2.18
C GLY A 272 -22.89 5.31 -2.33
N PRO A 273 -23.20 6.05 -3.42
CA PRO A 273 -24.52 6.67 -3.61
C PRO A 273 -25.66 5.65 -3.72
N TRP A 274 -25.36 4.42 -4.13
CA TRP A 274 -26.32 3.33 -4.26
C TRP A 274 -26.21 2.29 -3.14
N GLY A 275 -25.33 2.51 -2.17
CA GLY A 275 -25.00 1.51 -1.14
C GLY A 275 -26.21 1.01 -0.37
N GLY A 276 -26.15 -0.26 0.02
CA GLY A 276 -27.14 -0.96 0.82
C GLY A 276 -26.80 -1.03 2.30
N LYS A 277 -27.61 -1.82 3.00
CA LYS A 277 -27.54 -2.05 4.46
C LYS A 277 -27.11 -3.46 4.83
N TYR A 278 -27.07 -4.38 3.86
CA TYR A 278 -26.76 -5.78 4.12
C TYR A 278 -25.34 -5.97 4.65
N MET A 279 -24.33 -5.38 4.00
CA MET A 279 -22.94 -5.48 4.44
C MET A 279 -22.74 -4.89 5.83
N GLN A 280 -23.42 -3.79 6.18
CA GLN A 280 -23.32 -3.18 7.51
C GLN A 280 -23.62 -4.18 8.62
N GLY A 281 -24.75 -4.88 8.54
CA GLY A 281 -25.08 -5.90 9.52
C GLY A 281 -24.25 -7.17 9.34
N HIS A 282 -24.25 -7.73 8.13
CA HIS A 282 -23.72 -9.06 7.88
C HIS A 282 -22.19 -9.14 7.96
N MET A 283 -21.48 -8.11 7.51
CA MET A 283 -20.02 -8.01 7.62
C MET A 283 -19.58 -7.27 8.89
N GLY A 284 -20.53 -6.79 9.71
CA GLY A 284 -20.25 -6.11 10.98
C GLY A 284 -19.51 -4.79 10.80
N LEU A 285 -19.89 -4.02 9.77
CA LEU A 285 -19.32 -2.71 9.51
C LEU A 285 -19.94 -1.66 10.44
N ASP A 286 -19.27 -0.52 10.57
CA ASP A 286 -19.73 0.58 11.42
C ASP A 286 -21.13 1.06 10.98
N PRO A 287 -22.16 0.93 11.86
CA PRO A 287 -23.53 1.32 11.54
C PRO A 287 -23.72 2.83 11.44
N GLU A 288 -22.79 3.64 11.98
CA GLU A 288 -22.82 5.10 11.90
C GLU A 288 -22.29 5.63 10.57
N GLN A 289 -21.65 4.79 9.75
CA GLN A 289 -21.24 5.17 8.40
C GLN A 289 -22.44 5.22 7.45
N PRO A 290 -22.36 6.02 6.36
CA PRO A 290 -23.31 5.92 5.27
C PRO A 290 -23.35 4.50 4.69
N ASN A 291 -24.38 4.20 3.92
CA ASN A 291 -24.56 2.89 3.31
C ASN A 291 -23.33 2.47 2.49
N PHE A 292 -22.89 1.23 2.66
CA PHE A 292 -21.75 0.68 1.94
C PHE A 292 -22.19 0.17 0.57
N ALA A 293 -21.45 0.57 -0.45
CA ALA A 293 -21.68 0.13 -1.82
C ALA A 293 -20.72 -1.00 -2.18
N TRP A 294 -19.44 -0.86 -1.82
CA TRP A 294 -18.40 -1.82 -2.17
C TRP A 294 -17.76 -2.44 -0.93
N SER A 295 -17.51 -3.75 -1.00
CA SER A 295 -16.39 -4.40 -0.31
C SER A 295 -15.32 -4.73 -1.34
N PHE A 296 -14.18 -4.04 -1.29
CA PHE A 296 -13.07 -4.27 -2.19
C PHE A 296 -12.21 -5.43 -1.69
N GLU A 297 -12.55 -6.65 -2.10
CA GLU A 297 -11.87 -7.88 -1.68
C GLU A 297 -10.52 -8.08 -2.39
N MET A 298 -10.46 -7.76 -3.68
CA MET A 298 -9.29 -8.00 -4.52
C MET A 298 -9.17 -6.95 -5.64
N ILE A 299 -9.05 -5.70 -5.25
CA ILE A 299 -8.56 -4.59 -6.08
C ILE A 299 -7.06 -4.46 -5.81
N VAL A 300 -6.29 -5.39 -6.38
CA VAL A 300 -4.86 -5.57 -6.07
C VAL A 300 -4.00 -4.30 -6.14
N PRO A 301 -4.22 -3.35 -7.08
CA PRO A 301 -3.51 -2.09 -7.02
C PRO A 301 -3.65 -1.36 -5.69
N GLU A 302 -4.73 -1.58 -4.93
CA GLU A 302 -5.06 -0.84 -3.71
C GLU A 302 -5.04 -1.70 -2.43
N ASN A 303 -5.33 -3.00 -2.52
CA ASN A 303 -5.37 -3.87 -1.35
C ASN A 303 -3.97 -4.16 -0.77
N GLY A 304 -3.92 -4.25 0.56
CA GLY A 304 -2.82 -4.86 1.28
C GLY A 304 -3.07 -6.33 1.63
N VAL A 305 -1.99 -6.99 2.04
CA VAL A 305 -2.01 -8.32 2.65
C VAL A 305 -1.39 -8.19 4.04
N THR A 306 -2.08 -8.72 5.05
CA THR A 306 -1.61 -8.69 6.43
C THR A 306 -0.95 -10.02 6.78
N ILE A 307 0.29 -9.96 7.25
CA ILE A 307 0.98 -11.08 7.88
C ILE A 307 1.05 -10.88 9.38
N ALA A 308 1.10 -11.98 10.12
CA ALA A 308 1.18 -11.96 11.58
C ALA A 308 2.23 -12.94 12.10
N LYS A 309 2.86 -12.58 13.22
CA LYS A 309 3.72 -13.45 14.01
C LYS A 309 3.71 -13.01 15.46
N ASN A 310 3.53 -13.94 16.39
CA ASN A 310 3.57 -13.68 17.84
C ASN A 310 2.63 -12.52 18.28
N GLY A 311 1.48 -12.39 17.61
CA GLY A 311 0.49 -11.35 17.89
C GLY A 311 0.83 -9.94 17.37
N VAL A 312 1.92 -9.79 16.60
CA VAL A 312 2.26 -8.55 15.89
C VAL A 312 1.85 -8.69 14.43
N ARG A 313 1.13 -7.70 13.91
CA ARG A 313 0.66 -7.63 12.52
C ARG A 313 1.51 -6.68 11.71
N LEU A 314 1.71 -6.99 10.44
CA LEU A 314 2.34 -6.12 9.47
C LEU A 314 1.57 -6.23 8.15
N GLU A 315 1.20 -5.09 7.58
CA GLU A 315 0.58 -5.01 6.27
C GLU A 315 1.55 -4.47 5.22
N PHE A 316 1.49 -5.05 4.03
CA PHE A 316 2.18 -4.55 2.84
C PHE A 316 1.22 -4.53 1.65
N SER A 317 1.43 -3.63 0.68
CA SER A 317 0.59 -3.64 -0.51
C SER A 317 0.81 -4.91 -1.34
N PHE A 318 -0.28 -5.48 -1.88
CA PHE A 318 -0.25 -6.76 -2.59
C PHE A 318 0.70 -6.75 -3.80
N ASP A 319 1.00 -5.59 -4.39
CA ASP A 319 2.04 -5.48 -5.42
C ASP A 319 3.43 -6.00 -4.97
N CYS A 320 3.80 -5.97 -3.69
CA CYS A 320 5.02 -6.61 -3.15
C CYS A 320 5.09 -8.09 -3.52
N LEU A 321 3.99 -8.82 -3.33
CA LEU A 321 3.91 -10.25 -3.63
C LEU A 321 4.05 -10.51 -5.12
N LEU A 322 3.47 -9.66 -5.96
CA LEU A 322 3.59 -9.80 -7.42
C LEU A 322 5.00 -9.42 -7.90
N PHE A 323 5.61 -8.38 -7.35
CA PHE A 323 6.98 -7.99 -7.66
C PHE A 323 7.98 -9.12 -7.40
N GLN A 324 7.77 -9.85 -6.29
CA GLN A 324 8.63 -10.97 -5.87
C GLN A 324 8.28 -12.28 -6.59
N GLU A 325 7.01 -12.70 -6.58
CA GLU A 325 6.59 -14.08 -6.87
C GLU A 325 5.50 -14.17 -7.96
N ASN A 326 5.36 -13.18 -8.87
CA ASN A 326 4.32 -13.18 -9.91
C ASN A 326 4.12 -14.53 -10.65
N ARG A 327 5.21 -15.21 -10.99
CA ARG A 327 5.19 -16.48 -11.72
C ARG A 327 4.65 -17.62 -10.88
N ARG A 328 4.88 -17.62 -9.56
CA ARG A 328 4.32 -18.63 -8.65
C ARG A 328 2.82 -18.37 -8.46
N VAL A 329 2.46 -17.11 -8.23
CA VAL A 329 1.08 -16.70 -7.95
C VAL A 329 0.18 -16.85 -9.20
N MET A 330 0.63 -16.40 -10.37
CA MET A 330 -0.19 -16.35 -11.59
C MET A 330 0.09 -17.49 -12.59
N GLY A 331 1.21 -18.20 -12.44
CA GLY A 331 1.71 -19.12 -13.47
C GLY A 331 2.38 -18.40 -14.65
N ALA A 332 3.15 -19.15 -15.45
CA ALA A 332 4.05 -18.59 -16.45
C ALA A 332 3.34 -17.82 -17.58
N ALA A 333 2.15 -18.24 -18.00
CA ALA A 333 1.41 -17.58 -19.09
C ALA A 333 0.86 -16.22 -18.67
N ALA A 334 0.12 -16.17 -17.55
CA ALA A 334 -0.44 -14.94 -17.03
C ALA A 334 0.65 -13.96 -16.58
N ALA A 335 1.73 -14.45 -15.93
CA ALA A 335 2.87 -13.58 -15.58
C ALA A 335 3.58 -12.98 -16.81
N ARG A 336 3.61 -13.66 -17.97
CA ARG A 336 4.11 -13.03 -19.21
C ARG A 336 3.19 -11.95 -19.75
N GLN A 337 1.88 -12.15 -19.64
CA GLN A 337 0.87 -11.24 -20.18
C GLN A 337 0.68 -10.00 -19.30
N PHE A 338 0.49 -10.20 -17.99
CA PHE A 338 0.12 -9.14 -17.05
C PHE A 338 1.30 -8.66 -16.18
N LYS A 339 2.45 -9.34 -16.26
CA LYS A 339 3.68 -9.00 -15.53
C LYS A 339 3.49 -8.99 -14.02
N TYR A 340 3.17 -7.83 -13.45
CA TYR A 340 3.01 -7.61 -12.01
C TYR A 340 1.58 -7.17 -11.67
N GLU A 341 0.69 -7.13 -12.65
CA GLU A 341 -0.71 -6.74 -12.47
C GLU A 341 -1.54 -8.00 -12.32
N TRP A 342 -2.32 -8.05 -11.25
CA TRP A 342 -3.25 -9.16 -11.05
C TRP A 342 -4.48 -8.98 -11.95
N PRO A 343 -4.85 -10.01 -12.74
CA PRO A 343 -5.82 -9.83 -13.81
C PRO A 343 -7.29 -9.95 -13.39
N ILE A 344 -7.59 -10.23 -12.11
CA ILE A 344 -8.96 -10.48 -11.63
C ILE A 344 -9.29 -9.52 -10.50
N ARG A 345 -10.38 -8.78 -10.65
CA ARG A 345 -10.95 -7.99 -9.55
C ARG A 345 -12.08 -8.77 -8.90
N LEU A 346 -12.20 -8.67 -7.58
CA LEU A 346 -13.31 -9.22 -6.81
C LEU A 346 -13.80 -8.17 -5.83
N ASP A 347 -15.10 -7.94 -5.82
CA ASP A 347 -15.79 -7.10 -4.85
C ASP A 347 -17.18 -7.67 -4.52
N TYR A 348 -17.70 -7.28 -3.36
CA TYR A 348 -19.13 -7.38 -3.08
C TYR A 348 -19.78 -6.03 -3.33
N LEU A 349 -20.89 -6.06 -4.07
CA LEU A 349 -21.76 -4.91 -4.27
C LEU A 349 -23.01 -5.09 -3.42
N ASP A 350 -23.33 -4.09 -2.60
CA ASP A 350 -24.55 -4.09 -1.79
C ASP A 350 -25.52 -3.02 -2.24
N THR A 351 -26.67 -3.47 -2.72
CA THR A 351 -27.82 -2.65 -3.11
C THR A 351 -29.06 -2.97 -2.28
N ILE A 352 -28.96 -3.87 -1.30
CA ILE A 352 -30.11 -4.28 -0.47
C ILE A 352 -30.47 -3.10 0.44
N ASP A 353 -31.70 -2.61 0.29
CA ASP A 353 -32.18 -1.37 0.90
C ASP A 353 -31.34 -0.13 0.50
N GLY A 354 -30.72 -0.19 -0.69
CA GLY A 354 -29.96 0.87 -1.33
C GLY A 354 -30.60 1.37 -2.62
N GLY A 355 -29.77 1.77 -3.59
CA GLY A 355 -30.18 2.31 -4.88
C GLY A 355 -29.73 1.46 -6.07
N ASN A 356 -30.07 1.92 -7.27
CA ASN A 356 -29.62 1.31 -8.52
C ASN A 356 -28.24 1.83 -8.92
N LEU A 357 -27.44 0.96 -9.53
CA LEU A 357 -26.21 1.36 -10.24
C LEU A 357 -26.55 2.08 -11.55
N SER A 358 -25.56 2.78 -12.11
CA SER A 358 -25.67 3.37 -13.43
C SER A 358 -25.68 2.32 -14.55
N THR A 359 -26.24 2.68 -15.70
CA THR A 359 -26.02 1.91 -16.94
C THR A 359 -24.59 2.17 -17.42
N GLN A 360 -23.81 1.12 -17.65
CA GLN A 360 -22.38 1.20 -17.95
C GLN A 360 -22.03 0.42 -19.22
N CYS A 361 -20.95 0.83 -19.88
CA CYS A 361 -20.29 0.07 -20.93
C CYS A 361 -18.77 0.11 -20.72
N HIS A 362 -18.12 -1.02 -20.96
CA HIS A 362 -16.69 -1.17 -20.74
C HIS A 362 -15.93 -1.19 -22.08
N PRO A 363 -14.81 -0.48 -22.19
CA PRO A 363 -14.01 -0.44 -23.42
C PRO A 363 -13.39 -1.80 -23.76
N ARG A 364 -13.03 -2.00 -25.03
CA ARG A 364 -12.30 -3.22 -25.45
C ARG A 364 -10.81 -3.12 -25.07
N PRO A 365 -10.09 -4.25 -24.92
CA PRO A 365 -8.69 -4.26 -24.49
C PRO A 365 -7.75 -3.37 -25.33
N ASN A 366 -7.92 -3.32 -26.65
CA ASN A 366 -7.09 -2.46 -27.51
C ASN A 366 -7.32 -0.97 -27.23
N PHE A 367 -8.56 -0.57 -26.94
CA PHE A 367 -8.87 0.81 -26.57
C PHE A 367 -8.25 1.15 -25.22
N MET A 368 -8.36 0.26 -24.23
CA MET A 368 -7.75 0.46 -22.91
C MET A 368 -6.24 0.69 -22.98
N ARG A 369 -5.54 -0.16 -23.73
CA ARG A 369 -4.09 -0.03 -23.93
C ARG A 369 -3.70 1.26 -24.63
N GLN A 370 -4.39 1.61 -25.72
CA GLN A 370 -4.03 2.76 -26.55
C GLN A 370 -4.31 4.10 -25.86
N ASN A 371 -5.36 4.19 -25.04
CA ASN A 371 -5.80 5.47 -24.46
C ASN A 371 -5.38 5.65 -22.99
N PHE A 372 -5.26 4.56 -22.22
CA PHE A 372 -4.99 4.65 -20.78
C PHE A 372 -3.72 3.91 -20.34
N GLY A 373 -3.13 3.11 -21.23
CA GLY A 373 -1.92 2.33 -20.90
C GLY A 373 -2.19 1.10 -20.01
N GLU A 374 -3.45 0.80 -19.74
CA GLU A 374 -3.90 -0.35 -18.95
C GLU A 374 -3.72 -1.66 -19.73
N THR A 375 -3.27 -2.74 -19.07
CA THR A 375 -2.99 -4.01 -19.76
C THR A 375 -4.22 -4.93 -19.87
N TYR A 376 -5.25 -4.64 -19.09
CA TYR A 376 -6.52 -5.36 -19.01
C TYR A 376 -7.72 -4.42 -19.22
N THR A 377 -8.88 -5.03 -19.42
CA THR A 377 -10.16 -4.32 -19.47
C THR A 377 -11.10 -4.83 -18.38
N GLN A 378 -12.27 -4.22 -18.26
CA GLN A 378 -13.31 -4.60 -17.32
C GLN A 378 -14.34 -5.51 -18.02
N ASP A 379 -14.06 -6.80 -18.02
CA ASP A 379 -15.04 -7.84 -18.34
C ASP A 379 -15.60 -8.38 -17.02
N GLU A 380 -16.91 -8.27 -16.82
CA GLU A 380 -17.54 -8.55 -15.52
C GLU A 380 -18.42 -9.80 -15.55
N THR A 381 -18.51 -10.48 -14.41
CA THR A 381 -19.48 -11.55 -14.17
C THR A 381 -20.05 -11.39 -12.78
N TYR A 382 -21.38 -11.48 -12.68
CA TYR A 382 -22.10 -11.23 -11.44
C TYR A 382 -22.66 -12.53 -10.87
N TYR A 383 -22.43 -12.74 -9.57
CA TYR A 383 -23.02 -13.83 -8.80
C TYR A 383 -23.92 -13.23 -7.73
N ILE A 384 -25.23 -13.47 -7.84
CA ILE A 384 -26.19 -12.98 -6.85
C ILE A 384 -26.05 -13.80 -5.58
N SER A 385 -25.37 -13.23 -4.60
CA SER A 385 -25.15 -13.86 -3.29
C SER A 385 -26.40 -13.83 -2.42
N ASN A 386 -27.14 -12.72 -2.46
CA ASN A 386 -28.37 -12.49 -1.72
C ASN A 386 -29.31 -11.62 -2.54
N ALA A 387 -30.61 -11.79 -2.31
CA ALA A 387 -31.63 -10.99 -2.96
C ALA A 387 -32.79 -10.73 -2.00
N LYS A 388 -33.38 -9.53 -2.12
CA LYS A 388 -34.61 -9.15 -1.44
C LYS A 388 -35.72 -9.00 -2.50
N PRO A 389 -36.91 -9.60 -2.29
CA PRO A 389 -38.03 -9.56 -3.23
C PRO A 389 -38.64 -8.18 -3.52
#